data_AF-A0A942L5G9-F1
#
_entry.id   AF-A0A942L5G9-F1
#
_cell.length_a   1.000
_cell.length_b   1.000
_cell.length_c   1.000
_cell.angle_alpha   90.00
_cell.angle_beta   90.00
_cell.angle_gamma   90.00
#
_symmetry.space_group_name_H-M   'P 1'
#
loop_
_entity.id
_entity.type
_entity.pdbx_description
1 polymer ?
#
loop_
_entity_poly.entity_id
_entity_poly.type
_entity_poly.pdbx_seq_one_letter_code
_entity_poly.pdbx_strand_id
1 'polypeptide(L)'
;GYNDTDGIWSTDRTRSKDLSCHVSGCNGLWVREHTYPRSLGVPALDDSSDPTPNTDVHHLRSIDNQRNNTRSNYPFGAGSGNSTLLGTSPQSFYPGDEWKGDVARMMMYMYLRYGDRCAATRVGTGAATFSADMPNIFLQWNAEDPVSQLEINKNNTNHTYQGNRNPFIDNPFIAKMIWSGPDADNPWGLTLSIAVNALPHIKVYPTVTSGMVTISNTKNTNITYKVYNTLGQQITQSNHTTIDLSTAISGIYFIHIQEDTAKQVYKVIKQ
;
A
#
# COMPACT_ATOMS: atom_id res chain seq x y z
N GLY A 1 0.17 -23.66 -4.25
CA GLY A 1 -1.03 -24.15 -4.94
C GLY A 1 -2.25 -23.57 -4.27
N TYR A 2 -3.38 -24.26 -4.36
CA TYR A 2 -4.68 -23.79 -3.85
C TYR A 2 -5.53 -24.90 -3.21
N ASN A 3 -5.23 -26.19 -3.41
CA ASN A 3 -6.04 -27.31 -2.92
C ASN A 3 -5.16 -28.48 -2.47
N ASP A 4 -5.33 -28.94 -1.22
CA ASP A 4 -4.57 -30.06 -0.64
C ASP A 4 -5.33 -31.40 -0.69
N THR A 5 -6.55 -31.43 -1.26
CA THR A 5 -7.50 -32.55 -1.08
C THR A 5 -7.93 -33.23 -2.38
N ASP A 6 -7.52 -32.74 -3.55
CA ASP A 6 -7.89 -33.32 -4.84
C ASP A 6 -6.95 -34.43 -5.33
N GLY A 7 -5.88 -34.72 -4.58
CA GLY A 7 -4.86 -35.70 -4.96
C GLY A 7 -3.98 -35.23 -6.13
N ILE A 8 -4.12 -33.99 -6.59
CA ILE A 8 -3.28 -33.38 -7.61
C ILE A 8 -2.17 -32.63 -6.89
N TRP A 9 -1.07 -33.35 -6.64
CA TRP A 9 0.02 -32.78 -5.86
C TRP A 9 0.52 -31.45 -6.45
N SER A 10 0.51 -31.23 -7.78
CA SER A 10 1.01 -29.98 -8.38
C SER A 10 0.23 -28.71 -7.98
N THR A 11 -0.97 -28.89 -7.43
CA THR A 11 -1.86 -27.82 -6.96
C THR A 11 -1.97 -27.76 -5.45
N ASP A 12 -1.23 -28.61 -4.71
CA ASP A 12 -1.14 -28.55 -3.26
C ASP A 12 -0.76 -27.14 -2.79
N ARG A 13 -1.48 -26.70 -1.78
CA ARG A 13 -1.24 -25.48 -1.02
C ARG A 13 -0.13 -25.67 0.00
N THR A 14 -0.10 -26.81 0.69
CA THR A 14 0.86 -27.09 1.77
C THR A 14 1.62 -28.39 1.54
N ARG A 15 2.88 -28.44 2.01
CA ARG A 15 3.71 -29.66 2.01
C ARG A 15 4.65 -29.68 3.20
N SER A 16 5.13 -30.87 3.56
CA SER A 16 6.21 -31.01 4.54
C SER A 16 7.49 -30.30 4.04
N LYS A 17 8.19 -29.64 4.97
CA LYS A 17 9.51 -29.04 4.71
C LYS A 17 10.53 -30.06 4.22
N ASP A 18 10.36 -31.34 4.57
CA ASP A 18 11.31 -32.41 4.23
C ASP A 18 11.09 -32.95 2.80
N LEU A 19 10.05 -32.48 2.10
CA LEU A 19 9.79 -32.78 0.69
C LEU A 19 10.48 -31.79 -0.27
N SER A 20 11.62 -31.24 0.13
CA SER A 20 12.46 -30.41 -0.73
C SER A 20 13.18 -31.28 -1.76
N CYS A 21 13.21 -30.86 -3.02
CA CYS A 21 13.90 -31.62 -4.05
C CYS A 21 15.43 -31.42 -3.97
N HIS A 22 16.16 -32.51 -3.76
CA HIS A 22 17.63 -32.57 -3.80
C HIS A 22 18.17 -33.71 -4.69
N VAL A 23 17.31 -34.29 -5.52
CA VAL A 23 17.59 -35.48 -6.35
C VAL A 23 17.03 -35.30 -7.77
N SER A 24 17.38 -36.20 -8.68
CA SER A 24 16.72 -36.27 -10.00
C SER A 24 15.30 -36.82 -9.86
N GLY A 25 14.32 -36.15 -10.46
CA GLY A 25 12.91 -36.56 -10.40
C GLY A 25 12.17 -35.94 -9.21
N CYS A 26 11.76 -34.69 -9.35
CA CYS A 26 11.13 -33.89 -8.28
C CYS A 26 9.59 -33.94 -8.31
N ASN A 27 8.98 -35.08 -8.63
CA ASN A 27 7.51 -35.20 -8.67
C ASN A 27 6.92 -35.11 -7.26
N GLY A 28 5.97 -34.18 -7.05
CA GLY A 28 5.37 -33.93 -5.73
C GLY A 28 6.30 -33.25 -4.74
N LEU A 29 7.49 -32.82 -5.17
CA LEU A 29 8.46 -32.13 -4.32
C LEU A 29 8.44 -30.63 -4.56
N TRP A 30 8.81 -29.87 -3.53
CA TRP A 30 8.95 -28.43 -3.65
C TRP A 30 10.40 -28.01 -3.94
N VAL A 31 10.53 -26.90 -4.64
CA VAL A 31 11.81 -26.24 -4.96
C VAL A 31 11.76 -24.78 -4.53
N ARG A 32 12.93 -24.16 -4.48
CA ARG A 32 13.06 -22.72 -4.27
C ARG A 32 12.82 -21.99 -5.57
N GLU A 33 11.79 -21.16 -5.59
CA GLU A 33 11.46 -20.22 -6.65
C GLU A 33 12.11 -18.87 -6.41
N HIS A 34 12.63 -18.30 -7.49
CA HIS A 34 13.04 -16.90 -7.58
C HIS A 34 11.90 -16.13 -8.25
N THR A 35 11.04 -15.49 -7.45
CA THR A 35 9.86 -14.80 -7.98
C THR A 35 10.26 -13.70 -8.97
N TYR A 36 11.40 -13.03 -8.76
CA TYR A 36 12.07 -12.31 -9.85
C TYR A 36 13.04 -13.29 -10.53
N PRO A 37 12.84 -13.67 -11.82
CA PRO A 37 13.68 -14.67 -12.46
C PRO A 37 15.15 -14.24 -12.49
N ARG A 38 16.03 -15.13 -12.03
CA ARG A 38 17.48 -14.88 -11.99
C ARG A 38 18.04 -14.43 -13.34
N SER A 39 17.56 -15.05 -14.43
CA SER A 39 17.99 -14.79 -15.80
C SER A 39 17.52 -13.46 -16.38
N LEU A 40 16.54 -12.80 -15.75
CA LEU A 40 16.03 -11.50 -16.21
C LEU A 40 16.65 -10.31 -15.45
N GLY A 41 17.52 -10.59 -14.48
CA GLY A 41 18.38 -9.58 -13.88
C GLY A 41 19.43 -9.07 -14.87
N VAL A 42 19.81 -7.80 -14.76
CA VAL A 42 20.88 -7.22 -15.61
C VAL A 42 21.90 -6.49 -14.73
N PRO A 43 23.05 -7.11 -14.39
CA PRO A 43 23.46 -8.48 -14.73
C PRO A 43 22.59 -9.54 -14.05
N ALA A 44 22.64 -10.77 -14.57
CA ALA A 44 21.92 -11.92 -14.03
C ALA A 44 22.16 -12.06 -12.53
N LEU A 45 21.15 -12.51 -11.79
CA LEU A 45 21.20 -12.44 -10.33
C LEU A 45 22.16 -13.48 -9.73
N ASP A 46 22.48 -14.56 -10.44
CA ASP A 46 23.37 -15.64 -10.00
C ASP A 46 24.87 -15.33 -10.13
N ASP A 47 25.25 -14.05 -10.00
CA ASP A 47 26.65 -13.68 -9.93
C ASP A 47 27.32 -14.15 -8.64
N SER A 48 28.65 -14.15 -8.64
CA SER A 48 29.46 -14.52 -7.47
C SER A 48 29.61 -13.39 -6.45
N SER A 49 28.77 -12.34 -6.52
CA SER A 49 28.82 -11.24 -5.55
C SER A 49 28.13 -11.65 -4.25
N ASP A 50 28.61 -11.15 -3.11
CA ASP A 50 28.00 -11.41 -1.80
C ASP A 50 27.96 -10.10 -0.98
N PRO A 51 26.77 -9.61 -0.57
CA PRO A 51 25.44 -10.16 -0.84
C PRO A 51 24.93 -9.87 -2.27
N THR A 52 24.34 -10.88 -2.90
CA THR A 52 23.74 -10.80 -4.25
C THR A 52 22.20 -10.81 -4.17
N PRO A 53 21.47 -10.13 -5.09
CA PRO A 53 20.01 -10.20 -5.12
C PRO A 53 19.46 -11.64 -5.18
N ASN A 54 20.22 -12.58 -5.74
CA ASN A 54 19.84 -14.00 -5.80
C ASN A 54 19.65 -14.67 -4.43
N THR A 55 20.24 -14.11 -3.37
CA THR A 55 20.14 -14.63 -2.00
C THR A 55 19.08 -13.91 -1.15
N ASP A 56 18.43 -12.87 -1.69
CA ASP A 56 17.47 -12.05 -0.94
C ASP A 56 16.18 -12.83 -0.64
N VAL A 57 15.88 -13.11 0.63
CA VAL A 57 14.73 -13.96 0.98
C VAL A 57 13.37 -13.27 0.80
N HIS A 58 13.33 -11.98 0.50
CA HIS A 58 12.09 -11.26 0.22
C HIS A 58 11.47 -11.61 -1.13
N HIS A 59 12.22 -12.17 -2.08
CA HIS A 59 11.70 -12.62 -3.39
C HIS A 59 11.79 -14.15 -3.62
N LEU A 60 12.18 -14.90 -2.59
CA LEU A 60 12.30 -16.36 -2.66
C LEU A 60 11.03 -17.01 -2.11
N ARG A 61 10.46 -17.98 -2.82
CA ARG A 61 9.27 -18.73 -2.39
C ARG A 61 9.51 -20.24 -2.51
N SER A 62 8.82 -21.02 -1.69
CA SER A 62 8.68 -22.46 -1.94
C SER A 62 7.56 -22.67 -2.95
N ILE A 63 7.81 -23.46 -3.99
CA ILE A 63 6.83 -23.78 -5.03
C ILE A 63 6.90 -25.26 -5.36
N ASP A 64 5.80 -25.83 -5.86
CA ASP A 64 5.84 -27.11 -6.56
C ASP A 64 6.80 -27.10 -7.75
N ASN A 65 7.61 -28.14 -7.89
CA ASN A 65 8.61 -28.23 -8.96
C ASN A 65 8.01 -28.11 -10.38
N GLN A 66 6.84 -28.69 -10.64
CA GLN A 66 6.24 -28.73 -11.97
C GLN A 66 5.52 -27.43 -12.26
N ARG A 67 4.93 -26.81 -11.23
CA ARG A 67 4.48 -25.42 -11.31
C ARG A 67 5.65 -24.47 -11.59
N ASN A 68 6.80 -24.66 -10.94
CA ASN A 68 8.03 -23.90 -11.20
C ASN A 68 8.47 -24.01 -12.66
N ASN A 69 8.53 -25.24 -13.18
CA ASN A 69 8.91 -25.50 -14.56
C ASN A 69 7.92 -24.88 -15.55
N THR A 70 6.62 -24.90 -15.23
CA THR A 70 5.57 -24.26 -16.04
C THR A 70 5.69 -22.74 -16.02
N ARG A 71 6.00 -22.15 -14.86
CA ARG A 71 6.23 -20.71 -14.70
C ARG A 71 7.45 -20.24 -15.48
N SER A 72 8.52 -21.04 -15.50
CA SER A 72 9.77 -20.74 -16.22
C SER A 72 10.34 -19.36 -15.82
N ASN A 73 10.66 -18.50 -16.79
CA ASN A 73 10.96 -17.09 -16.60
C ASN A 73 9.92 -16.17 -17.28
N TYR A 74 8.70 -16.66 -17.50
CA TYR A 74 7.67 -15.86 -18.16
C TYR A 74 7.33 -14.62 -17.31
N PRO A 75 7.12 -13.45 -17.96
CA PRO A 75 6.67 -12.27 -17.25
C PRO A 75 5.26 -12.50 -16.68
N PHE A 76 4.94 -11.81 -15.60
CA PHE A 76 3.65 -11.85 -14.98
C PHE A 76 2.59 -11.14 -15.85
N GLY A 77 1.44 -11.78 -16.00
CA GLY A 77 0.33 -11.29 -16.82
C GLY A 77 -0.99 -11.28 -16.08
N ALA A 78 -1.88 -10.37 -16.49
CA ALA A 78 -3.22 -10.25 -15.92
C ALA A 78 -4.07 -11.49 -16.22
N GLY A 79 -4.74 -12.03 -15.20
CA GLY A 79 -5.61 -13.19 -15.28
C GLY A 79 -6.57 -13.21 -14.09
N SER A 80 -7.27 -14.32 -13.92
CA SER A 80 -8.17 -14.54 -12.78
C SER A 80 -8.24 -16.02 -12.39
N GLY A 81 -8.67 -16.28 -11.16
CA GLY A 81 -8.78 -17.61 -10.59
C GLY A 81 -7.43 -18.18 -10.15
N ASN A 82 -7.19 -19.46 -10.48
CA ASN A 82 -6.00 -20.17 -10.08
C ASN A 82 -4.80 -19.86 -10.99
N SER A 83 -3.59 -20.11 -10.47
CA SER A 83 -2.37 -19.94 -11.24
C SER A 83 -2.40 -20.68 -12.59
N THR A 84 -2.00 -19.99 -13.66
CA THR A 84 -2.00 -20.55 -15.02
C THR A 84 -0.98 -19.86 -15.92
N LEU A 85 -0.53 -20.59 -16.94
CA LEU A 85 0.17 -20.00 -18.07
C LEU A 85 -0.86 -19.34 -19.00
N LEU A 86 -0.52 -18.17 -19.52
CA LEU A 86 -1.38 -17.33 -20.35
C LEU A 86 -0.74 -17.11 -21.73
N GLY A 87 -1.58 -17.05 -22.75
CA GLY A 87 -1.16 -16.80 -24.13
C GLY A 87 -0.37 -17.97 -24.74
N THR A 88 -0.08 -17.83 -26.03
CA THR A 88 0.71 -18.81 -26.79
C THR A 88 2.02 -18.22 -27.33
N SER A 89 2.05 -16.92 -27.66
CA SER A 89 3.27 -16.15 -27.97
C SER A 89 2.98 -14.64 -28.04
N PRO A 90 3.55 -13.78 -27.18
CA PRO A 90 4.38 -14.12 -26.02
C PRO A 90 3.53 -14.75 -24.90
N GLN A 91 4.14 -15.67 -24.15
CA GLN A 91 3.52 -16.27 -22.98
C GLN A 91 3.75 -15.40 -21.75
N SER A 92 2.78 -15.40 -20.83
CA SER A 92 2.89 -14.77 -19.51
C SER A 92 2.33 -15.70 -18.44
N PHE A 93 2.60 -15.44 -17.17
CA PHE A 93 2.14 -16.28 -16.07
C PHE A 93 1.24 -15.50 -15.12
N TYR A 94 0.06 -16.05 -14.82
CA TYR A 94 -0.80 -15.55 -13.76
C TYR A 94 -0.54 -16.35 -12.47
N PRO A 95 -0.17 -15.71 -11.35
CA PRO A 95 0.14 -16.41 -10.10
C PRO A 95 -1.11 -16.89 -9.33
N GLY A 96 -2.30 -16.45 -9.73
CA GLY A 96 -3.56 -16.74 -9.05
C GLY A 96 -4.03 -15.58 -8.18
N ASP A 97 -5.33 -15.51 -7.93
CA ASP A 97 -5.99 -14.40 -7.23
C ASP A 97 -5.43 -14.17 -5.82
N GLU A 98 -5.04 -15.24 -5.13
CA GLU A 98 -4.51 -15.21 -3.76
C GLU A 98 -3.03 -14.80 -3.68
N TRP A 99 -2.30 -14.82 -4.80
CA TRP A 99 -0.84 -14.64 -4.81
C TRP A 99 -0.39 -13.40 -5.57
N LYS A 100 -1.32 -12.68 -6.22
CA LYS A 100 -1.00 -11.58 -7.12
C LYS A 100 -0.43 -10.38 -6.36
N GLY A 101 -0.95 -10.09 -5.16
CA GLY A 101 -0.45 -9.06 -4.25
C GLY A 101 0.94 -9.40 -3.72
N ASP A 102 1.14 -10.65 -3.28
CA ASP A 102 2.45 -11.16 -2.86
C ASP A 102 3.51 -10.92 -3.95
N VAL A 103 3.20 -11.33 -5.20
CA VAL A 103 4.10 -11.15 -6.35
C VAL A 103 4.37 -9.67 -6.59
N ALA A 104 3.34 -8.82 -6.61
CA ALA A 104 3.50 -7.38 -6.81
C ALA A 104 4.43 -6.75 -5.77
N ARG A 105 4.22 -7.03 -4.49
CA ARG A 105 5.04 -6.50 -3.39
C ARG A 105 6.49 -6.99 -3.45
N MET A 106 6.72 -8.23 -3.91
CA MET A 106 8.08 -8.72 -4.16
C MET A 106 8.75 -8.00 -5.34
N MET A 107 8.04 -7.74 -6.44
CA MET A 107 8.61 -7.04 -7.60
C MET A 107 8.92 -5.58 -7.29
N MET A 108 8.00 -4.89 -6.60
CA MET A 108 8.22 -3.52 -6.14
C MET A 108 9.41 -3.42 -5.19
N TYR A 109 9.57 -4.37 -4.26
CA TYR A 109 10.73 -4.44 -3.38
C TYR A 109 12.03 -4.68 -4.14
N MET A 110 12.07 -5.64 -5.06
CA MET A 110 13.29 -5.95 -5.82
C MET A 110 13.74 -4.75 -6.64
N TYR A 111 12.81 -4.03 -7.27
CA TYR A 111 13.14 -2.80 -7.97
C TYR A 111 13.58 -1.68 -7.01
N LEU A 112 12.88 -1.47 -5.90
CA LEU A 112 13.26 -0.46 -4.90
C LEU A 112 14.68 -0.70 -4.34
N ARG A 113 15.05 -1.96 -4.13
CA ARG A 113 16.33 -2.34 -3.53
C ARG A 113 17.49 -2.38 -4.54
N TYR A 114 17.23 -2.85 -5.75
CA TYR A 114 18.28 -3.17 -6.73
C TYR A 114 18.19 -2.37 -8.04
N GLY A 115 17.23 -1.46 -8.16
CA GLY A 115 17.05 -0.56 -9.31
C GLY A 115 16.96 -1.29 -10.64
N ASP A 116 17.65 -0.78 -11.64
CA ASP A 116 17.63 -1.29 -13.02
C ASP A 116 18.13 -2.73 -13.15
N ARG A 117 18.89 -3.25 -12.17
CA ARG A 117 19.25 -4.66 -12.15
C ARG A 117 18.04 -5.56 -12.00
N CYS A 118 17.01 -5.09 -11.29
CA CYS A 118 15.73 -5.77 -11.10
C CYS A 118 14.55 -4.94 -11.63
N ALA A 119 14.68 -4.34 -12.82
CA ALA A 119 13.61 -3.55 -13.44
C ALA A 119 12.31 -4.37 -13.51
N ALA A 120 11.22 -3.81 -12.96
CA ALA A 120 9.92 -4.47 -12.91
C ALA A 120 9.32 -4.62 -14.32
N THR A 121 9.64 -3.71 -15.24
CA THR A 121 9.21 -3.73 -16.66
C THR A 121 9.69 -4.94 -17.45
N ARG A 122 10.71 -5.67 -16.98
CA ARG A 122 11.16 -6.93 -17.60
C ARG A 122 10.36 -8.16 -17.19
N VAL A 123 9.66 -8.05 -16.06
CA VAL A 123 8.99 -9.20 -15.42
C VAL A 123 7.48 -8.99 -15.28
N GLY A 124 6.95 -7.81 -15.62
CA GLY A 124 5.52 -7.53 -15.68
C GLY A 124 5.11 -7.13 -17.09
N THR A 125 4.00 -7.69 -17.56
CA THR A 125 3.37 -7.27 -18.82
C THR A 125 2.48 -6.05 -18.62
N GLY A 126 1.99 -5.49 -19.73
CA GLY A 126 1.08 -4.34 -19.71
C GLY A 126 1.81 -3.00 -19.70
N ALA A 127 1.02 -1.93 -19.64
CA ALA A 127 1.53 -0.56 -19.70
C ALA A 127 2.09 -0.10 -18.34
N ALA A 128 2.97 0.90 -18.37
CA ALA A 128 3.54 1.57 -17.21
C ALA A 128 3.17 3.07 -17.28
N THR A 129 1.87 3.37 -17.12
CA THR A 129 1.33 4.73 -17.34
C THR A 129 1.32 5.59 -16.08
N PHE A 130 1.32 4.97 -14.89
CA PHE A 130 1.44 5.72 -13.63
C PHE A 130 2.89 6.17 -13.39
N SER A 131 3.85 5.31 -13.73
CA SER A 131 5.29 5.58 -13.69
C SER A 131 5.99 4.70 -14.73
N ALA A 132 7.06 5.22 -15.35
CA ALA A 132 7.81 4.50 -16.38
C ALA A 132 8.50 3.23 -15.85
N ASP A 133 8.81 3.18 -14.55
CA ASP A 133 9.62 2.13 -13.96
C ASP A 133 8.81 0.94 -13.43
N MET A 134 7.50 1.13 -13.23
CA MET A 134 6.64 0.16 -12.58
C MET A 134 5.42 -0.17 -13.45
N PRO A 135 5.33 -1.40 -13.99
CA PRO A 135 4.13 -1.85 -14.70
C PRO A 135 2.86 -1.68 -13.87
N ASN A 136 1.81 -1.18 -14.51
CA ASN A 136 0.52 -0.92 -13.87
C ASN A 136 -0.03 -2.18 -13.18
N ILE A 137 0.25 -3.37 -13.72
CA ILE A 137 -0.26 -4.63 -13.17
C ILE A 137 0.18 -4.84 -11.72
N PHE A 138 1.42 -4.47 -11.36
CA PHE A 138 1.91 -4.67 -9.99
C PHE A 138 1.28 -3.66 -9.04
N LEU A 139 1.08 -2.42 -9.49
CA LEU A 139 0.38 -1.41 -8.70
C LEU A 139 -1.10 -1.78 -8.49
N GLN A 140 -1.75 -2.33 -9.51
CA GLN A 140 -3.13 -2.83 -9.44
C GLN A 140 -3.24 -4.03 -8.51
N TRP A 141 -2.40 -5.05 -8.68
CA TRP A 141 -2.41 -6.23 -7.82
C TRP A 141 -2.11 -5.92 -6.36
N ASN A 142 -1.21 -4.97 -6.09
CA ASN A 142 -0.97 -4.51 -4.72
C ASN A 142 -2.19 -3.85 -4.07
N ALA A 143 -3.04 -3.18 -4.85
CA ALA A 143 -4.28 -2.58 -4.36
C ALA A 143 -5.46 -3.58 -4.28
N GLU A 144 -5.51 -4.54 -5.19
CA GLU A 144 -6.60 -5.52 -5.29
C GLU A 144 -6.46 -6.71 -4.32
N ASP A 145 -5.24 -7.07 -3.94
CA ASP A 145 -4.93 -8.21 -3.06
C ASP A 145 -4.19 -7.73 -1.80
N PRO A 146 -4.92 -7.52 -0.69
CA PRO A 146 -4.39 -7.06 0.59
C PRO A 146 -3.22 -7.88 1.11
N VAL A 147 -2.42 -7.28 1.99
CA VAL A 147 -1.32 -8.01 2.65
C VAL A 147 -1.89 -9.12 3.53
N SER A 148 -1.44 -10.35 3.30
CA SER A 148 -1.87 -11.52 4.06
C SER A 148 -1.08 -11.72 5.35
N GLN A 149 -1.65 -12.46 6.31
CA GLN A 149 -0.92 -12.83 7.54
C GLN A 149 0.33 -13.67 7.23
N LEU A 150 0.31 -14.46 6.16
CA LEU A 150 1.46 -15.25 5.72
C LEU A 150 2.64 -14.33 5.34
N GLU A 151 2.36 -13.25 4.61
CA GLU A 151 3.37 -12.26 4.25
C GLU A 151 3.89 -11.50 5.45
N ILE A 152 3.02 -11.09 6.39
CA ILE A 152 3.43 -10.40 7.62
C ILE A 152 4.37 -11.29 8.43
N ASN A 153 4.00 -12.55 8.65
CA ASN A 153 4.82 -13.52 9.38
C ASN A 153 6.18 -13.72 8.70
N LYS A 154 6.17 -13.83 7.37
CA LYS A 154 7.39 -13.97 6.58
C LYS A 154 8.26 -12.73 6.64
N ASN A 155 7.71 -11.52 6.51
CA ASN A 155 8.46 -10.27 6.55
C ASN A 155 9.11 -10.06 7.94
N ASN A 156 8.39 -10.38 9.01
CA ASN A 156 8.92 -10.40 10.37
C ASN A 156 10.09 -11.37 10.52
N THR A 157 9.96 -12.59 9.99
CA THR A 157 11.01 -13.61 10.04
C THR A 157 12.22 -13.22 9.18
N ASN A 158 11.99 -12.78 7.95
CA ASN A 158 13.04 -12.33 7.05
C ASN A 158 13.88 -11.20 7.67
N HIS A 159 13.22 -10.27 8.36
CA HIS A 159 13.89 -9.19 9.07
C HIS A 159 14.88 -9.70 10.13
N THR A 160 14.55 -10.76 10.88
CA THR A 160 15.47 -11.30 11.88
C THR A 160 16.72 -11.94 11.26
N TYR A 161 16.66 -12.37 9.99
CA TYR A 161 17.79 -13.00 9.29
C TYR A 161 18.60 -12.03 8.43
N GLN A 162 17.95 -11.10 7.71
CA GLN A 162 18.63 -10.18 6.79
C GLN A 162 18.76 -8.74 7.31
N GLY A 163 18.07 -8.40 8.39
CA GLY A 163 18.09 -7.07 8.99
C GLY A 163 17.24 -6.02 8.25
N ASN A 164 16.65 -6.35 7.10
CA ASN A 164 15.78 -5.46 6.33
C ASN A 164 14.38 -6.03 6.11
N ARG A 165 13.42 -5.15 5.82
CA ARG A 165 12.01 -5.49 5.60
C ARG A 165 11.59 -5.12 4.18
N ASN A 166 10.56 -5.80 3.68
CA ASN A 166 9.83 -5.34 2.51
C ASN A 166 8.81 -4.27 2.95
N PRO A 167 9.01 -2.98 2.61
CA PRO A 167 8.15 -1.90 3.07
C PRO A 167 6.74 -1.99 2.48
N PHE A 168 6.56 -2.64 1.33
CA PHE A 168 5.25 -2.81 0.70
C PHE A 168 4.39 -3.87 1.40
N ILE A 169 5.01 -4.77 2.18
CA ILE A 169 4.29 -5.66 3.09
C ILE A 169 3.93 -4.91 4.39
N ASP A 170 4.81 -4.03 4.88
CA ASP A 170 4.51 -3.25 6.07
C ASP A 170 3.43 -2.18 5.83
N ASN A 171 3.42 -1.59 4.64
CA ASN A 171 2.38 -0.68 4.18
C ASN A 171 2.30 -0.63 2.64
N PRO A 172 1.29 -1.28 2.03
CA PRO A 172 1.17 -1.33 0.57
C PRO A 172 0.82 0.04 -0.04
N PHE A 173 0.29 1.00 0.74
CA PHE A 173 0.05 2.38 0.29
C PHE A 173 1.34 3.11 -0.15
N ILE A 174 2.53 2.66 0.29
CA ILE A 174 3.80 3.27 -0.15
C ILE A 174 3.94 3.21 -1.68
N ALA A 175 3.40 2.19 -2.34
CA ALA A 175 3.41 2.09 -3.79
C ALA A 175 2.73 3.29 -4.48
N LYS A 176 1.63 3.79 -3.90
CA LYS A 176 0.96 5.01 -4.36
C LYS A 176 1.87 6.23 -4.26
N MET A 177 2.57 6.37 -3.14
CA MET A 177 3.43 7.53 -2.89
C MET A 177 4.63 7.58 -3.84
N ILE A 178 5.17 6.42 -4.24
CA ILE A 178 6.34 6.35 -5.13
C ILE A 178 5.92 6.42 -6.61
N TRP A 179 4.93 5.63 -7.02
CA TRP A 179 4.60 5.42 -8.44
C TRP A 179 3.24 5.94 -8.85
N SER A 180 2.51 6.65 -7.98
CA SER A 180 1.21 7.27 -8.29
C SER A 180 0.09 6.31 -8.74
N GLY A 181 0.19 5.01 -8.41
CA GLY A 181 -0.79 3.96 -8.75
C GLY A 181 -2.18 4.10 -8.09
N PRO A 182 -3.02 3.05 -8.08
CA PRO A 182 -4.26 3.04 -7.28
C PRO A 182 -3.97 3.04 -5.78
N ASP A 183 -4.99 3.38 -4.98
CA ASP A 183 -4.90 3.33 -3.52
C ASP A 183 -4.95 1.88 -3.04
N ALA A 184 -4.01 1.53 -2.16
CA ALA A 184 -3.97 0.25 -1.46
C ALA A 184 -4.13 0.47 0.06
N ASP A 185 -4.26 -0.61 0.82
CA ASP A 185 -4.42 -0.53 2.28
C ASP A 185 -3.31 0.30 2.95
N ASN A 186 -3.69 1.14 3.91
CA ASN A 186 -2.76 1.98 4.66
C ASN A 186 -2.85 1.66 6.16
N PRO A 187 -2.24 0.55 6.61
CA PRO A 187 -2.32 0.11 8.02
C PRO A 187 -1.67 1.10 8.99
N TRP A 188 -0.76 1.97 8.52
CA TRP A 188 -0.12 2.97 9.38
C TRP A 188 -1.03 4.16 9.69
N GLY A 189 -2.20 4.26 9.04
CA GLY A 189 -3.19 5.29 9.36
C GLY A 189 -2.68 6.72 9.18
N LEU A 190 -1.61 6.92 8.40
CA LEU A 190 -1.08 8.25 8.09
C LEU A 190 -1.92 8.91 7.00
N THR A 191 -3.23 9.03 7.23
CA THR A 191 -3.95 10.16 6.67
C THR A 191 -3.51 11.37 7.48
N LEU A 192 -2.60 12.19 6.93
CA LEU A 192 -2.39 13.56 7.43
C LEU A 192 -3.70 14.38 7.42
N SER A 193 -4.75 13.87 6.78
CA SER A 193 -6.12 14.22 7.15
C SER A 193 -6.54 13.43 8.38
N ILE A 194 -6.66 14.11 9.51
CA ILE A 194 -7.74 13.83 10.47
C ILE A 194 -8.98 13.56 9.60
N ALA A 195 -9.74 12.50 9.85
CA ALA A 195 -11.09 12.44 9.31
C ALA A 195 -11.73 13.79 9.67
N VAL A 196 -11.81 14.70 8.71
CA VAL A 196 -12.51 15.95 8.91
C VAL A 196 -13.92 15.43 9.04
N ASN A 197 -14.35 15.24 10.29
CA ASN A 197 -15.75 15.20 10.65
C ASN A 197 -16.25 16.59 10.27
N ALA A 198 -16.43 16.78 8.97
CA ALA A 198 -16.84 18.03 8.40
C ALA A 198 -18.19 18.30 9.01
N LEU A 199 -18.40 19.54 9.43
CA LEU A 199 -19.66 20.03 9.90
C LEU A 199 -20.26 20.85 8.75
N PRO A 200 -20.72 20.23 7.63
CA PRO A 200 -21.21 20.96 6.47
C PRO A 200 -22.49 21.76 6.78
N HIS A 201 -23.19 21.40 7.87
CA HIS A 201 -24.34 22.12 8.42
C HIS A 201 -23.94 23.33 9.28
N ILE A 202 -22.65 23.48 9.59
CA ILE A 202 -22.12 24.64 10.30
C ILE A 202 -21.49 25.60 9.29
N LYS A 203 -21.89 26.88 9.35
CA LYS A 203 -21.31 27.96 8.56
C LYS A 203 -21.02 29.16 9.46
N VAL A 204 -19.92 29.88 9.18
CA VAL A 204 -19.54 31.07 9.93
C VAL A 204 -19.55 32.28 9.00
N TYR A 205 -20.28 33.34 9.38
CA TYR A 205 -20.37 34.57 8.60
C TYR A 205 -20.65 35.81 9.46
N PRO A 206 -20.23 37.01 9.03
CA PRO A 206 -19.33 37.23 7.91
C PRO A 206 -17.89 36.81 8.25
N THR A 207 -17.10 36.45 7.24
CA THR A 207 -15.67 36.13 7.41
C THR A 207 -14.78 37.38 7.46
N VAL A 208 -15.35 38.55 7.14
CA VAL A 208 -14.77 39.88 7.40
C VAL A 208 -15.80 40.65 8.22
N THR A 209 -15.43 41.09 9.42
CA THR A 209 -16.37 41.68 10.39
C THR A 209 -15.80 42.95 11.03
N SER A 210 -16.68 43.87 11.43
CA SER A 210 -16.36 44.98 12.33
C SER A 210 -16.60 44.63 13.81
N GLY A 211 -17.04 43.42 14.13
CA GLY A 211 -17.18 42.95 15.51
C GLY A 211 -17.96 41.65 15.63
N MET A 212 -19.16 41.57 15.06
CA MET A 212 -20.06 40.43 15.25
C MET A 212 -19.87 39.34 14.19
N VAL A 213 -19.82 38.08 14.63
CA VAL A 213 -19.78 36.89 13.76
C VAL A 213 -20.87 35.93 14.19
N THR A 214 -21.56 35.33 13.23
CA THR A 214 -22.64 34.36 13.46
C THR A 214 -22.20 32.98 12.98
N ILE A 215 -22.55 31.97 13.78
CA ILE A 215 -22.46 30.55 13.45
C ILE A 215 -23.87 30.07 13.08
N SER A 216 -24.11 29.79 11.80
CA SER A 216 -25.32 29.09 11.38
C SER A 216 -25.15 27.60 11.63
N ASN A 217 -26.06 27.03 12.41
CA ASN A 217 -26.16 25.60 12.67
C ASN A 217 -27.52 25.10 12.17
N THR A 218 -27.57 24.56 10.96
CA THR A 218 -28.86 24.16 10.35
C THR A 218 -29.48 22.91 10.94
N LYS A 219 -28.73 22.15 11.74
CA LYS A 219 -29.21 20.93 12.43
C LYS A 219 -29.57 21.17 13.91
N ASN A 220 -29.35 22.37 14.44
CA ASN A 220 -29.62 22.73 15.84
C ASN A 220 -28.98 21.77 16.88
N THR A 221 -27.80 21.25 16.55
CA THR A 221 -26.99 20.42 17.44
C THR A 221 -26.28 21.24 18.51
N ASN A 222 -25.84 20.60 19.60
CA ASN A 222 -25.05 21.25 20.62
C ASN A 222 -23.62 21.49 20.09
N ILE A 223 -23.23 22.75 20.01
CA ILE A 223 -21.89 23.15 19.58
C ILE A 223 -21.19 23.96 20.66
N THR A 224 -19.87 23.91 20.66
CA THR A 224 -19.02 24.83 21.40
C THR A 224 -18.03 25.48 20.45
N TYR A 225 -17.66 26.74 20.70
CA TYR A 225 -16.63 27.41 19.94
C TYR A 225 -15.53 27.97 20.86
N LYS A 226 -14.32 28.06 20.31
CA LYS A 226 -13.17 28.77 20.88
C LYS A 226 -12.54 29.66 19.83
N VAL A 227 -12.19 30.88 20.19
CA VAL A 227 -11.55 31.84 19.29
C VAL A 227 -10.08 32.00 19.68
N TYR A 228 -9.19 31.92 18.70
CA TYR A 228 -7.75 32.11 18.87
C TYR A 228 -7.24 33.24 17.98
N ASN A 229 -6.25 33.98 18.45
CA ASN A 229 -5.49 34.91 17.60
C ASN A 229 -4.37 34.18 16.83
N THR A 230 -3.61 34.92 16.01
CA THR A 230 -2.49 34.38 15.21
C THR A 230 -1.33 33.81 16.02
N LEU A 231 -1.22 34.17 17.30
CA LEU A 231 -0.23 33.63 18.24
C LEU A 231 -0.73 32.38 18.96
N GLY A 232 -1.95 31.91 18.68
CA GLY A 232 -2.56 30.76 19.33
C GLY A 232 -3.12 31.05 20.73
N GLN A 233 -3.21 32.31 21.13
CA GLN A 233 -3.81 32.70 22.41
C GLN A 233 -5.33 32.65 22.30
N GLN A 234 -5.99 32.02 23.29
CA GLN A 234 -7.45 31.94 23.35
C GLN A 234 -8.03 33.29 23.76
N ILE A 235 -8.94 33.83 22.94
CA ILE A 235 -9.60 35.12 23.15
C ILE A 235 -10.94 34.94 23.88
N THR A 236 -11.76 34.00 23.42
CA THR A 236 -13.08 33.75 23.99
C THR A 236 -13.56 32.33 23.68
N GLN A 237 -14.56 31.85 24.43
CA GLN A 237 -15.23 30.59 24.22
C GLN A 237 -16.69 30.68 24.65
N SER A 238 -17.60 30.00 23.96
CA SER A 238 -19.00 29.86 24.36
C SER A 238 -19.65 28.69 23.63
N ASN A 239 -20.94 28.44 23.92
CA ASN A 239 -21.82 27.52 23.20
C ASN A 239 -22.93 28.26 22.42
N HIS A 240 -22.89 29.60 22.38
CA HIS A 240 -23.82 30.41 21.58
C HIS A 240 -23.46 30.38 20.09
N THR A 241 -24.42 30.78 19.25
CA THR A 241 -24.26 30.92 17.81
C THR A 241 -23.78 32.31 17.38
N THR A 242 -23.44 33.18 18.32
CA THR A 242 -22.95 34.53 18.06
C THR A 242 -21.65 34.76 18.82
N ILE A 243 -20.67 35.32 18.12
CA ILE A 243 -19.34 35.64 18.61
C ILE A 243 -19.16 37.15 18.53
N ASP A 244 -18.85 37.77 19.66
CA ASP A 244 -18.53 39.18 19.74
C ASP A 244 -17.00 39.37 19.76
N LEU A 245 -16.49 40.02 18.71
CA LEU A 245 -15.10 40.46 18.54
C LEU A 245 -15.00 41.99 18.51
N SER A 246 -16.03 42.73 18.95
CA SER A 246 -16.03 44.20 18.94
C SER A 246 -14.88 44.80 19.75
N THR A 247 -14.50 44.15 20.87
CA THR A 247 -13.39 44.56 21.73
C THR A 247 -12.03 44.00 21.29
N ALA A 248 -12.00 43.16 20.25
CA ALA A 248 -10.78 42.54 19.75
C ALA A 248 -10.05 43.49 18.77
N ILE A 249 -8.73 43.47 18.79
CA ILE A 249 -7.90 44.28 17.87
C ILE A 249 -8.11 43.79 16.44
N SER A 250 -8.08 44.69 15.46
CA SER A 250 -8.14 44.35 14.03
C SER A 250 -7.05 43.34 13.66
N GLY A 251 -7.42 42.28 12.95
CA GLY A 251 -6.51 41.16 12.68
C GLY A 251 -7.22 39.87 12.27
N ILE A 252 -6.44 38.79 12.19
CA ILE A 252 -6.93 37.46 11.81
C ILE A 252 -7.21 36.65 13.08
N TYR A 253 -8.36 35.99 13.10
CA TYR A 253 -8.81 35.10 14.16
C TYR A 253 -9.22 33.74 13.61
N PHE A 254 -9.01 32.70 14.39
CA PHE A 254 -9.40 31.33 14.09
C PHE A 254 -10.48 30.88 15.06
N ILE A 255 -11.64 30.50 14.54
CA ILE A 255 -12.78 30.01 15.31
C ILE A 255 -12.80 28.50 15.19
N HIS A 256 -12.53 27.81 16.30
CA HIS A 256 -12.59 26.37 16.43
C HIS A 256 -13.98 26.00 16.93
N ILE A 257 -14.78 25.34 16.10
CA ILE A 257 -16.11 24.83 16.45
C ILE A 257 -16.01 23.34 16.69
N GLN A 258 -16.65 22.86 17.76
CA GLN A 258 -16.72 21.45 18.12
C GLN A 258 -18.17 21.02 18.32
N GLU A 259 -18.52 19.88 17.73
CA GLU A 259 -19.77 19.12 17.90
C GLU A 259 -19.37 17.69 18.27
N ASP A 260 -19.66 17.25 19.51
CA ASP A 260 -19.18 15.98 20.06
C ASP A 260 -17.66 15.77 19.87
N THR A 261 -17.26 14.83 19.00
CA THR A 261 -15.85 14.54 18.65
C THR A 261 -15.40 15.26 17.36
N ALA A 262 -16.33 15.86 16.62
CA ALA A 262 -16.06 16.58 15.38
C ALA A 262 -15.55 18.00 15.66
N LYS A 263 -14.55 18.44 14.87
CA LYS A 263 -13.96 19.77 14.98
C LYS A 263 -13.79 20.40 13.61
N GLN A 264 -14.12 21.68 13.50
CA GLN A 264 -13.91 22.47 12.29
C GLN A 264 -13.38 23.86 12.64
N VAL A 265 -12.45 24.36 11.83
CA VAL A 265 -11.82 25.67 12.03
C VAL A 265 -12.23 26.63 10.91
N TYR A 266 -12.60 27.85 11.28
CA TYR A 266 -12.92 28.94 10.35
C TYR A 266 -11.98 30.12 10.58
N LYS A 267 -11.54 30.75 9.49
CA LYS A 267 -10.77 31.99 9.54
C LYS A 267 -11.71 33.18 9.42
N VAL A 268 -11.55 34.18 10.29
CA VAL A 268 -12.26 35.46 10.25
C VAL A 268 -11.26 36.61 10.34
N ILE A 269 -11.56 37.72 9.66
CA ILE A 269 -10.78 38.95 9.67
C ILE A 269 -11.62 40.03 10.37
N LYS A 270 -11.11 40.57 11.48
CA LYS A 270 -11.65 41.76 12.14
C LYS A 270 -11.01 42.99 11.52
N GLN A 271 -11.84 43.91 11.00
CA GLN A 271 -11.42 45.24 10.55
C GLN A 271 -11.59 46.25 11.67
#